data_AF-A0A0A8LDC9-F1
#
_entry.id   AF-A0A0A8LDC9-F1
#
_cell.length_a   1.000
_cell.length_b   1.000
_cell.length_c   1.000
_cell.angle_alpha   90.00
_cell.angle_beta   90.00
_cell.angle_gamma   90.00
#
_symmetry.space_group_name_H-M   'P 1'
#
loop_
_entity.id
_entity.type
_entity.pdbx_description
1 polymer ?
#
loop_
_entity_poly.entity_id
_entity_poly.type
_entity_poly.pdbx_seq_one_letter_code
_entity_poly.pdbx_strand_id
1 'polypeptide(L)'
;MEEKSEAIELWEKGFSKETAGAMTDAIKYYRLALRINPNVEKLYRKKLQEEWRLEEEMKKLQLNPNGNSDGLSDAVVDVTVRENTEDLSQDDDQIELPCWILNMLPDDLLTKIIDHIVLTSADSWVNLSLTCKKFNSLCFHDSSPYRTFAEYIYKKQVYNDNEMRLNGISDIKTLAETLWGQDDRKMLKERPYIKFHGVYISVVNYLRHGSIPEGSSSLLNPIHMITYYRYLRFYPNGKCMRLLTTDEPSVVVPELSIEEHANKKDVEICSWSLSLEEGLGQLKIQRTRAKDSLKFQEELKISNRGQRKFSKLKWVSSSATKVDGTNMQFSLSKEKPFHFSKVKSYHI
;
A
#
# COMPACT_ATOMS: atom_id res chain seq x y z
N MET A 1 39.23 -5.44 20.08
CA MET A 1 38.60 -4.66 18.98
C MET A 1 38.12 -5.58 17.87
N GLU A 2 38.88 -6.64 17.54
CA GLU A 2 38.50 -7.66 16.55
C GLU A 2 37.12 -8.29 16.79
N GLU A 3 36.81 -8.74 18.01
CA GLU A 3 35.50 -9.37 18.31
C GLU A 3 34.29 -8.46 18.06
N LYS A 4 34.46 -7.14 18.19
CA LYS A 4 33.39 -6.16 17.91
C LYS A 4 33.20 -5.96 16.40
N SER A 5 34.30 -5.97 15.64
CA SER A 5 34.26 -5.85 14.17
C SER A 5 33.65 -7.11 13.55
N GLU A 6 34.06 -8.29 14.01
CA GLU A 6 33.56 -9.58 13.54
C GLU A 6 32.06 -9.73 13.79
N ALA A 7 31.56 -9.29 14.95
CA ALA A 7 30.13 -9.29 15.26
C ALA A 7 29.34 -8.38 14.29
N ILE A 8 29.88 -7.21 13.93
CA ILE A 8 29.25 -6.27 13.00
C ILE A 8 29.20 -6.84 11.58
N GLU A 9 30.28 -7.47 11.09
CA GLU A 9 30.32 -8.10 9.77
C GLU A 9 29.32 -9.26 9.64
N LEU A 10 29.17 -10.05 10.70
CA LEU A 10 28.16 -11.11 10.75
C LEU A 10 26.74 -10.54 10.76
N TRP A 11 26.53 -9.40 11.44
CA TRP A 11 25.25 -8.69 11.43
C TRP A 11 24.92 -8.11 10.04
N GLU A 12 25.90 -7.56 9.32
CA GLU A 12 25.75 -7.07 7.94
C GLU A 12 25.42 -8.20 6.95
N LYS A 13 26.07 -9.36 7.09
CA LYS A 13 25.73 -10.56 6.31
C LYS A 13 24.29 -11.02 6.59
N GLY A 14 23.84 -10.94 7.85
CA GLY A 14 22.45 -11.18 8.22
C GLY A 14 21.49 -10.20 7.53
N PHE A 15 21.81 -8.91 7.57
CA PHE A 15 21.02 -7.84 6.96
C PHE A 15 20.94 -7.94 5.44
N SER A 16 22.05 -8.29 4.77
CA SER A 16 22.08 -8.54 3.33
C SER A 16 21.17 -9.73 2.94
N LYS A 17 21.15 -10.80 3.74
CA LYS A 17 20.26 -11.94 3.51
C LYS A 17 18.80 -11.63 3.81
N GLU A 18 18.53 -10.79 4.80
CA GLU A 18 17.17 -10.31 5.11
C GLU A 18 16.60 -9.42 4.00
N THR A 19 17.39 -8.46 3.51
CA THR A 19 17.00 -7.60 2.38
C THR A 19 16.81 -8.38 1.09
N ALA A 20 17.56 -9.47 0.90
CA ALA A 20 17.38 -10.41 -0.21
C ALA A 20 16.20 -11.40 -0.02
N GLY A 21 15.46 -11.34 1.09
CA GLY A 21 14.29 -12.18 1.37
C GLY A 21 14.59 -13.57 1.96
N ALA A 22 15.86 -13.94 2.14
CA ALA A 22 16.28 -15.23 2.70
C ALA A 22 16.32 -15.22 4.24
N MET A 23 15.14 -15.08 4.86
CA MET A 23 15.00 -14.87 6.31
C MET A 23 15.55 -16.01 7.17
N THR A 24 15.46 -17.25 6.71
CA THR A 24 15.95 -18.45 7.43
C THR A 24 17.47 -18.46 7.56
N ASP A 25 18.19 -17.99 6.54
CA ASP A 25 19.65 -17.88 6.57
C ASP A 25 20.11 -16.61 7.30
N ALA A 26 19.37 -15.50 7.18
CA ALA A 26 19.62 -14.27 7.94
C ALA A 26 19.62 -14.52 9.47
N ILE A 27 18.64 -15.31 9.96
CA ILE A 27 18.53 -15.66 11.38
C ILE A 27 19.78 -16.40 11.89
N LYS A 28 20.44 -17.22 11.07
CA LYS A 28 21.67 -17.93 11.46
C LYS A 28 22.79 -16.93 11.76
N TYR A 29 22.98 -15.95 10.87
CA TYR A 29 24.00 -14.91 11.02
C TYR A 29 23.71 -13.96 12.18
N TYR A 30 22.45 -13.56 12.39
CA TYR A 30 22.08 -12.75 13.55
C TYR A 30 22.31 -13.45 14.88
N ARG A 31 22.00 -14.76 14.97
CA ARG A 31 22.27 -15.55 16.18
C ARG A 31 23.76 -15.68 16.47
N LEU A 32 24.60 -15.80 15.43
CA LEU A 32 26.05 -15.82 15.58
C LEU A 32 26.59 -14.47 16.06
N ALA A 33 26.12 -13.37 15.46
CA ALA A 33 26.50 -12.01 15.86
C ALA A 33 26.10 -11.68 17.31
N LEU A 34 24.88 -12.04 17.73
CA LEU A 34 24.40 -11.84 19.11
C LEU A 34 25.14 -12.69 20.15
N ARG A 35 25.65 -13.85 19.74
CA ARG A 35 26.44 -14.72 20.61
C ARG A 35 27.82 -14.11 20.90
N ILE A 36 28.40 -13.44 19.93
CA ILE A 36 29.69 -12.74 20.08
C ILE A 36 29.48 -11.45 20.87
N ASN A 37 28.45 -10.66 20.52
CA ASN A 37 28.14 -9.44 21.26
C ASN A 37 26.62 -9.21 21.35
N PRO A 38 26.03 -9.29 22.55
CA PRO A 38 24.60 -9.04 22.76
C PRO A 38 24.15 -7.63 22.36
N ASN A 39 25.06 -6.65 22.32
CA ASN A 39 24.78 -5.25 21.97
C ASN A 39 25.15 -4.90 20.52
N VAL A 40 25.40 -5.90 19.66
CA VAL A 40 25.83 -5.70 18.26
C VAL A 40 24.84 -4.84 17.45
N GLU A 41 23.53 -4.94 17.70
CA GLU A 41 22.52 -4.12 17.01
C GLU A 41 22.73 -2.63 17.27
N LYS A 42 23.03 -2.25 18.52
CA LYS A 42 23.27 -0.85 18.90
C LYS A 42 24.56 -0.31 18.29
N LEU A 43 25.58 -1.16 18.17
CA LEU A 43 26.84 -0.81 17.52
C LEU A 43 26.66 -0.63 16.01
N TYR A 44 25.91 -1.52 15.35
CA TYR A 44 25.60 -1.41 13.93
C TYR A 44 24.78 -0.16 13.59
N ARG A 45 23.77 0.16 14.40
CA ARG A 45 22.99 1.41 14.23
C ARG A 45 23.85 2.66 14.38
N LYS A 46 24.80 2.65 15.31
CA LYS A 46 25.73 3.76 15.52
C LYS A 46 26.66 3.93 14.31
N LYS A 47 27.20 2.82 13.77
CA LYS A 47 28.00 2.81 12.55
C LYS A 47 27.24 3.43 11.37
N LEU A 48 25.98 3.02 11.15
CA LEU A 48 25.15 3.56 10.06
C LEU A 48 24.90 5.08 10.20
N GLN A 49 24.70 5.56 11.44
CA GLN A 49 24.57 6.99 11.71
C GLN A 49 25.86 7.77 11.42
N GLU A 50 27.01 7.19 11.78
CA GLU A 50 28.33 7.76 11.49
C GLU A 50 28.61 7.78 9.98
N GLU A 51 28.28 6.72 9.25
CA GLU A 51 28.39 6.65 7.78
C GLU A 51 27.51 7.70 7.09
N TRP A 52 26.23 7.80 7.47
CA TRP A 52 25.34 8.83 6.93
C TRP A 52 25.83 10.26 7.20
N ARG A 53 26.31 10.51 8.42
CA ARG A 53 26.87 11.82 8.78
C ARG A 53 28.11 12.15 7.95
N LEU A 54 29.00 11.17 7.75
CA LEU A 54 30.20 11.32 6.92
C LEU A 54 29.83 11.53 5.44
N GLU A 55 28.81 10.86 4.92
CA GLU A 55 28.29 11.10 3.57
C GLU A 55 27.73 12.51 3.41
N GLU A 56 27.00 13.03 4.40
CA GLU A 56 26.54 14.41 4.41
C GLU A 56 27.68 15.43 4.51
N GLU A 57 28.68 15.19 5.36
CA GLU A 57 29.87 16.03 5.49
C GLU A 57 30.70 16.01 4.20
N MET A 58 30.90 14.84 3.59
CA MET A 58 31.56 14.68 2.28
C MET A 58 30.83 15.41 1.17
N LYS A 59 29.49 15.35 1.16
CA LYS A 59 28.67 16.06 0.18
C LYS A 59 28.76 17.59 0.36
N LYS A 60 28.87 18.07 1.60
CA LYS A 60 29.12 19.49 1.92
C LYS A 60 30.54 19.93 1.51
N LEU A 61 31.53 19.06 1.65
CA LEU A 61 32.93 19.34 1.27
C LEU A 61 33.13 19.31 -0.26
N GLN A 62 32.49 18.40 -0.99
CA GLN A 62 32.55 18.35 -2.46
C GLN A 62 31.88 19.56 -3.14
N LEU A 63 31.03 20.29 -2.43
CA LEU A 63 30.44 21.56 -2.89
C LEU A 63 31.33 22.79 -2.65
N ASN A 64 32.49 22.64 -1.98
CA ASN A 64 33.43 23.73 -1.70
C ASN A 64 34.83 23.45 -2.28
N PRO A 65 35.14 23.91 -3.51
CA PRO A 65 36.49 23.85 -4.06
C PRO A 65 37.41 25.00 -3.62
N ASN A 66 37.03 25.83 -2.65
CA ASN A 66 37.92 26.82 -2.06
C ASN A 66 37.70 26.86 -0.55
N GLY A 67 38.66 26.29 0.19
CA GLY A 67 38.69 26.36 1.64
C GLY A 67 39.08 27.76 2.10
N ASN A 68 38.50 28.18 3.23
CA ASN A 68 39.29 28.83 4.26
C ASN A 68 38.70 28.55 5.65
N SER A 69 39.63 28.30 6.56
CA SER A 69 39.49 27.95 7.97
C SER A 69 39.10 29.13 8.84
N ASP A 70 38.14 28.90 9.74
CA ASP A 70 37.99 29.44 11.11
C ASP A 70 36.53 29.16 11.52
N GLY A 71 36.12 28.85 12.74
CA GLY A 71 36.73 28.70 14.04
C GLY A 71 35.60 28.23 14.97
N LEU A 72 35.96 27.51 16.01
CA LEU A 72 35.09 26.82 16.98
C LEU A 72 34.33 27.80 17.90
N SER A 73 33.01 27.63 18.10
CA SER A 73 32.36 27.83 19.41
C SER A 73 30.91 27.34 19.47
N ASP A 74 30.64 26.53 20.48
CA ASP A 74 29.35 26.16 21.07
C ASP A 74 28.35 27.34 21.20
N ALA A 75 27.06 27.07 20.95
CA ALA A 75 25.98 27.44 21.88
C ALA A 75 24.63 26.81 21.47
N VAL A 76 24.00 26.22 22.47
CA VAL A 76 22.67 25.60 22.49
C VAL A 76 21.58 26.69 22.51
N VAL A 77 20.61 26.71 21.59
CA VAL A 77 19.26 27.28 21.84
C VAL A 77 18.19 26.59 20.99
N ASP A 78 17.38 25.81 21.71
CA ASP A 78 15.92 25.70 21.71
C ASP A 78 15.06 25.92 20.45
N VAL A 79 14.17 24.95 20.24
CA VAL A 79 13.17 24.86 19.18
C VAL A 79 11.95 25.70 19.58
N THR A 80 11.76 26.84 18.91
CA THR A 80 10.44 27.45 18.77
C THR A 80 10.27 27.98 17.35
N VAL A 81 9.72 27.16 16.45
CA VAL A 81 9.28 27.60 15.12
C VAL A 81 7.93 28.30 15.30
N ARG A 82 7.98 29.61 15.51
CA ARG A 82 6.89 30.53 15.16
C ARG A 82 7.22 31.15 13.81
N GLU A 83 6.21 31.22 12.98
CA GLU A 83 6.18 31.83 11.65
C GLU A 83 6.94 33.16 11.62
N ASN A 84 7.91 33.26 10.69
CA ASN A 84 8.36 34.46 10.01
C ASN A 84 9.22 33.99 8.84
N THR A 85 8.60 33.82 7.67
CA THR A 85 9.33 33.68 6.40
C THR A 85 9.38 35.06 5.77
N GLU A 86 10.29 35.89 6.28
CA GLU A 86 10.74 37.10 5.59
C GLU A 86 12.15 36.82 5.05
N ASP A 87 12.22 36.89 3.72
CA ASP A 87 13.33 37.39 2.91
C ASP A 87 14.74 36.86 3.15
N LEU A 88 15.11 35.87 2.32
CA LEU A 88 16.42 35.86 1.68
C LEU A 88 16.22 35.62 0.18
N SER A 89 15.85 36.69 -0.53
CA SER A 89 16.18 36.85 -1.94
C SER A 89 17.55 37.53 -2.02
N GLN A 90 18.52 36.85 -2.61
CA GLN A 90 19.64 37.51 -3.29
C GLN A 90 19.93 36.72 -4.58
N ASP A 91 19.29 37.22 -5.64
CA ASP A 91 19.82 37.42 -6.98
C ASP A 91 20.75 36.34 -7.56
N ASP A 92 20.11 35.30 -8.07
CA ASP A 92 20.53 34.72 -9.34
C ASP A 92 19.63 35.35 -10.41
N ASP A 93 20.19 36.19 -11.30
CA ASP A 93 19.53 36.66 -12.54
C ASP A 93 19.35 35.47 -13.50
N GLN A 94 18.59 34.46 -13.10
CA GLN A 94 17.99 33.50 -14.01
C GLN A 94 16.82 34.22 -14.66
N ILE A 95 16.99 34.59 -15.93
CA ILE A 95 15.87 35.01 -16.78
C ILE A 95 14.81 33.92 -16.70
N GLU A 96 13.73 34.15 -15.94
CA GLU A 96 12.58 33.25 -15.89
C GLU A 96 11.98 33.18 -17.29
N LEU A 97 12.37 32.15 -18.03
CA LEU A 97 11.81 31.88 -19.34
C LEU A 97 10.29 31.71 -19.18
N PRO A 98 9.48 32.41 -19.98
CA PRO A 98 8.04 32.31 -19.85
C PRO A 98 7.60 30.87 -20.04
N CYS A 99 6.73 30.38 -19.16
CA CYS A 99 6.09 29.09 -19.36
C CYS A 99 5.07 29.23 -20.50
N TRP A 100 5.50 28.92 -21.72
CA TRP A 100 4.73 29.14 -22.95
C TRP A 100 3.31 28.58 -22.88
N ILE A 101 3.12 27.41 -22.27
CA ILE A 101 1.79 26.79 -22.13
C ILE A 101 0.85 27.62 -21.24
N LEU A 102 1.35 28.26 -20.19
CA LEU A 102 0.55 29.07 -19.27
C LEU A 102 0.18 30.43 -19.85
N ASN A 103 0.98 30.92 -20.79
CA ASN A 103 0.77 32.19 -21.49
C ASN A 103 -0.08 32.02 -22.76
N MET A 104 0.05 30.86 -23.43
CA MET A 104 -0.64 30.57 -24.68
C MET A 104 -2.06 30.03 -24.45
N LEU A 105 -2.29 29.29 -23.36
CA LEU A 105 -3.57 28.64 -23.10
C LEU A 105 -4.34 29.35 -21.97
N PRO A 106 -5.65 29.63 -22.17
CA PRO A 106 -6.52 30.05 -21.08
C PRO A 106 -6.73 28.92 -20.07
N ASP A 107 -7.14 29.30 -18.87
CA ASP A 107 -7.31 28.37 -17.75
C ASP A 107 -8.31 27.24 -18.06
N ASP A 108 -9.35 27.50 -18.84
CA ASP A 108 -10.31 26.46 -19.28
C ASP A 108 -9.66 25.33 -20.10
N LEU A 109 -8.68 25.66 -20.95
CA LEU A 109 -7.95 24.65 -21.72
C LEU A 109 -6.94 23.91 -20.85
N LEU A 110 -6.31 24.62 -19.91
CA LEU A 110 -5.41 24.01 -18.93
C LEU A 110 -6.16 23.02 -18.02
N THR A 111 -7.36 23.36 -17.55
CA THR A 111 -8.21 22.46 -16.76
C THR A 111 -8.59 21.21 -17.53
N LYS A 112 -8.94 21.32 -18.83
CA LYS A 112 -9.18 20.14 -19.68
C LYS A 112 -7.94 19.25 -19.83
N ILE A 113 -6.76 19.84 -19.97
CA ILE A 113 -5.50 19.08 -20.01
C ILE A 113 -5.27 18.37 -18.67
N ILE A 114 -5.52 19.04 -17.54
CA ILE A 114 -5.43 18.46 -16.21
C ILE A 114 -6.40 17.29 -16.07
N ASP A 115 -7.66 17.43 -16.50
CA ASP A 115 -8.65 16.35 -16.48
C ASP A 115 -8.17 15.11 -17.26
N HIS A 116 -7.55 15.30 -18.43
CA HIS A 116 -6.93 14.20 -19.18
C HIS A 116 -5.76 13.54 -18.41
N ILE A 117 -4.94 14.33 -17.72
CA ILE A 117 -3.83 13.82 -16.92
C ILE A 117 -4.34 13.03 -15.72
N VAL A 118 -5.39 13.51 -15.04
CA VAL A 118 -6.07 12.83 -13.93
C VAL A 118 -6.54 11.43 -14.35
N LEU A 119 -7.14 11.31 -15.53
CA LEU A 119 -7.61 10.03 -16.07
C LEU A 119 -6.46 9.08 -16.46
N THR A 120 -5.31 9.63 -16.81
CA THR A 120 -4.13 8.84 -17.23
C THR A 120 -3.36 8.32 -16.04
N SER A 121 -2.99 9.19 -15.10
CA SER A 121 -2.19 8.84 -13.92
C SER A 121 -2.36 9.87 -12.81
N ALA A 122 -2.81 9.41 -11.65
CA ALA A 122 -2.86 10.23 -10.45
C ALA A 122 -1.46 10.72 -10.00
N ASP A 123 -0.40 9.96 -10.27
CA ASP A 123 0.97 10.37 -9.95
C ASP A 123 1.39 11.57 -10.82
N SER A 124 1.00 11.55 -12.11
CA SER A 124 1.26 12.65 -13.05
C SER A 124 0.49 13.91 -12.70
N TRP A 125 -0.74 13.78 -12.20
CA TRP A 125 -1.53 14.91 -11.70
C TRP A 125 -0.83 15.62 -10.53
N VAL A 126 -0.34 14.86 -9.54
CA VAL A 126 0.41 15.44 -8.42
C VAL A 126 1.72 16.05 -8.91
N ASN A 127 2.47 15.37 -9.79
CA ASN A 127 3.73 15.90 -10.31
C ASN A 127 3.52 17.22 -11.06
N LEU A 128 2.45 17.35 -11.85
CA LEU A 128 2.10 18.60 -12.54
C LEU A 128 1.85 19.73 -11.53
N SER A 129 1.12 19.46 -10.44
CA SER A 129 0.82 20.45 -9.40
C SER A 129 2.06 20.98 -8.66
N LEU A 130 3.19 20.26 -8.71
CA LEU A 130 4.44 20.65 -8.08
C LEU A 130 5.33 21.52 -8.97
N THR A 131 4.97 21.70 -10.24
CA THR A 131 5.79 22.45 -11.22
C THR A 131 5.74 23.96 -11.00
N CYS A 132 4.55 24.53 -10.73
CA CYS A 132 4.39 25.96 -10.49
C CYS A 132 3.12 26.28 -9.69
N LYS A 133 3.05 27.51 -9.15
CA LYS A 133 1.91 28.01 -8.37
C LYS A 133 0.59 27.97 -9.15
N LYS A 134 0.61 28.30 -10.45
CA LYS A 134 -0.59 28.29 -11.31
C LYS A 134 -1.16 26.89 -11.49
N PHE A 135 -0.32 25.90 -11.83
CA PHE A 135 -0.77 24.50 -11.93
C PHE A 135 -1.18 23.93 -10.59
N ASN A 136 -0.53 24.32 -9.49
CA ASN A 136 -0.96 23.93 -8.15
C ASN A 136 -2.40 24.38 -7.87
N SER A 137 -2.70 25.66 -8.16
CA SER A 137 -4.03 26.23 -8.02
C SER A 137 -5.06 25.48 -8.87
N LEU A 138 -4.80 25.31 -10.17
CA LEU A 138 -5.71 24.61 -11.09
C LEU A 138 -5.91 23.14 -10.71
N CYS A 139 -4.91 22.48 -10.14
CA CYS A 139 -5.01 21.07 -9.75
C CYS A 139 -5.78 20.83 -8.45
N PHE A 140 -5.68 21.73 -7.46
CA PHE A 140 -6.18 21.46 -6.10
C PHE A 140 -7.21 22.45 -5.54
N HIS A 141 -7.35 23.63 -6.15
CA HIS A 141 -8.37 24.59 -5.75
C HIS A 141 -9.62 24.52 -6.62
N ASP A 142 -9.47 24.10 -7.88
CA ASP A 142 -10.61 23.79 -8.74
C ASP A 142 -11.27 22.46 -8.34
N SER A 143 -12.59 22.39 -8.44
CA SER A 143 -13.36 21.17 -8.21
C SER A 143 -13.32 20.23 -9.42
N SER A 144 -13.07 20.73 -10.63
CA SER A 144 -13.12 19.91 -11.85
C SER A 144 -12.21 18.67 -11.79
N PRO A 145 -10.91 18.78 -11.43
CA PRO A 145 -10.03 17.60 -11.37
C PRO A 145 -10.50 16.56 -10.36
N TYR A 146 -11.05 16.99 -9.21
CA TYR A 146 -11.59 16.09 -8.19
C TYR A 146 -12.84 15.38 -8.69
N ARG A 147 -13.74 16.10 -9.36
CA ARG A 147 -14.95 15.53 -9.97
C ARG A 147 -14.60 14.48 -11.02
N THR A 148 -13.69 14.81 -11.95
CA THR A 148 -13.19 13.89 -12.98
C THR A 148 -12.61 12.62 -12.34
N PHE A 149 -11.82 12.78 -11.28
CA PHE A 149 -11.22 11.64 -10.57
C PHE A 149 -12.26 10.79 -9.82
N ALA A 150 -13.23 11.45 -9.17
CA ALA A 150 -14.32 10.79 -8.47
C ALA A 150 -15.19 9.98 -9.44
N GLU A 151 -15.62 10.59 -10.55
CA GLU A 151 -16.39 9.91 -11.59
C GLU A 151 -15.64 8.69 -12.12
N TYR A 152 -14.34 8.82 -12.39
CA TYR A 152 -13.50 7.71 -12.85
C TYR A 152 -13.45 6.54 -11.85
N ILE A 153 -13.27 6.82 -10.55
CA ILE A 153 -13.18 5.79 -9.51
C ILE A 153 -14.54 5.14 -9.25
N TYR A 154 -15.57 5.96 -9.01
CA TYR A 154 -16.84 5.48 -8.48
C TYR A 154 -17.73 4.85 -9.56
N LYS A 155 -17.57 5.23 -10.84
CA LYS A 155 -18.22 4.54 -11.97
C LYS A 155 -17.81 3.07 -12.11
N LYS A 156 -16.61 2.72 -11.64
CA LYS A 156 -16.07 1.35 -11.70
C LYS A 156 -16.44 0.50 -10.47
N GLN A 157 -17.09 1.07 -9.46
CA GLN A 157 -17.48 0.34 -8.26
C GLN A 157 -18.80 -0.40 -8.49
N VAL A 158 -18.88 -1.64 -8.00
CA VAL A 158 -20.08 -2.47 -8.10
C VAL A 158 -20.77 -2.52 -6.74
N TYR A 159 -22.07 -2.23 -6.72
CA TYR A 159 -22.90 -2.24 -5.52
C TYR A 159 -23.90 -3.39 -5.57
N ASN A 160 -24.41 -3.81 -4.41
CA ASN A 160 -25.41 -4.88 -4.34
C ASN A 160 -26.79 -4.38 -4.82
N ASP A 161 -27.22 -4.83 -6.00
CA ASP A 161 -28.52 -4.47 -6.61
C ASP A 161 -29.72 -4.73 -5.70
N ASN A 162 -29.69 -5.81 -4.91
CA ASN A 162 -30.79 -6.13 -4.01
C ASN A 162 -30.91 -5.11 -2.87
N GLU A 163 -29.78 -4.68 -2.32
CA GLU A 163 -29.75 -3.64 -1.28
C GLU A 163 -30.13 -2.27 -1.85
N MET A 164 -29.72 -1.96 -3.09
CA MET A 164 -30.17 -0.74 -3.79
C MET A 164 -31.69 -0.70 -3.89
N ARG A 165 -32.31 -1.80 -4.33
CA ARG A 165 -33.76 -1.93 -4.45
C ARG A 165 -34.48 -1.84 -3.10
N LEU A 166 -33.99 -2.55 -2.09
CA LEU A 166 -34.61 -2.56 -0.75
C LEU A 166 -34.58 -1.19 -0.09
N ASN A 167 -33.52 -0.41 -0.33
CA ASN A 167 -33.40 0.96 0.19
C ASN A 167 -34.11 2.01 -0.68
N GLY A 168 -34.80 1.61 -1.77
CA GLY A 168 -35.45 2.53 -2.69
C GLY A 168 -34.49 3.42 -3.49
N ILE A 169 -33.23 3.01 -3.62
CA ILE A 169 -32.18 3.75 -4.31
C ILE A 169 -32.12 3.27 -5.76
N SER A 170 -32.60 4.11 -6.67
CA SER A 170 -32.54 3.85 -8.12
C SER A 170 -31.16 4.12 -8.72
N ASP A 171 -30.45 5.14 -8.21
CA ASP A 171 -29.11 5.50 -8.67
C ASP A 171 -28.19 5.81 -7.48
N ILE A 172 -26.99 5.22 -7.50
CA ILE A 172 -25.94 5.47 -6.52
C ILE A 172 -25.43 6.92 -6.58
N LYS A 173 -25.57 7.58 -7.73
CA LYS A 173 -25.19 8.99 -7.88
C LYS A 173 -26.07 9.89 -7.02
N THR A 174 -27.40 9.68 -7.03
CA THR A 174 -28.33 10.43 -6.19
C THR A 174 -28.03 10.25 -4.71
N LEU A 175 -27.65 9.03 -4.30
CA LEU A 175 -27.20 8.77 -2.93
C LEU A 175 -25.92 9.57 -2.61
N ALA A 176 -24.96 9.58 -3.54
CA ALA A 176 -23.71 10.30 -3.35
C ALA A 176 -23.94 11.82 -3.25
N GLU A 177 -24.80 12.39 -4.09
CA GLU A 177 -25.21 13.80 -4.03
C GLU A 177 -25.89 14.12 -2.70
N THR A 178 -26.71 13.22 -2.17
CA THR A 178 -27.38 13.41 -0.86
C THR A 178 -26.38 13.44 0.30
N LEU A 179 -25.33 12.62 0.25
CA LEU A 179 -24.36 12.47 1.35
C LEU A 179 -23.21 13.50 1.29
N TRP A 180 -22.74 13.83 0.09
CA TRP A 180 -21.55 14.67 -0.12
C TRP A 180 -21.81 15.96 -0.90
N GLY A 181 -23.00 16.13 -1.49
CA GLY A 181 -23.31 17.30 -2.32
C GLY A 181 -22.41 17.39 -3.53
N GLN A 182 -21.86 18.59 -3.79
CA GLN A 182 -20.91 18.89 -4.86
C GLN A 182 -19.44 18.89 -4.37
N ASP A 183 -19.17 18.37 -3.17
CA ASP A 183 -17.81 18.30 -2.61
C ASP A 183 -17.15 16.95 -2.93
N ASP A 184 -16.69 16.81 -4.17
CA ASP A 184 -15.98 15.62 -4.64
C ASP A 184 -14.70 15.36 -3.85
N ARG A 185 -14.05 16.42 -3.35
CA ARG A 185 -12.83 16.32 -2.55
C ARG A 185 -13.11 15.66 -1.20
N LYS A 186 -14.23 16.00 -0.56
CA LYS A 186 -14.70 15.33 0.65
C LYS A 186 -15.13 13.90 0.36
N MET A 187 -15.89 13.67 -0.71
CA MET A 187 -16.30 12.32 -1.10
C MET A 187 -15.10 11.39 -1.30
N LEU A 188 -14.07 11.82 -2.04
CA LEU A 188 -12.84 11.05 -2.27
C LEU A 188 -12.07 10.71 -0.97
N LYS A 189 -12.26 11.48 0.11
CA LYS A 189 -11.62 11.24 1.41
C LYS A 189 -12.42 10.30 2.30
N GLU A 190 -13.74 10.26 2.14
CA GLU A 190 -14.68 9.61 3.05
C GLU A 190 -15.30 8.34 2.47
N ARG A 191 -15.71 8.36 1.19
CA ARG A 191 -16.43 7.26 0.54
C ARG A 191 -15.45 6.13 0.17
N PRO A 192 -15.57 4.95 0.82
CA PRO A 192 -14.68 3.83 0.54
C PRO A 192 -14.85 3.29 -0.88
N TYR A 193 -13.76 2.77 -1.46
CA TYR A 193 -13.76 2.15 -2.78
C TYR A 193 -12.69 1.06 -2.90
N ILE A 194 -12.88 0.17 -3.86
CA ILE A 194 -11.92 -0.87 -4.23
C ILE A 194 -10.92 -0.33 -5.24
N LYS A 195 -9.64 -0.64 -5.01
CA LYS A 195 -8.53 -0.29 -5.92
C LYS A 195 -8.28 -1.45 -6.88
N PHE A 196 -8.13 -1.11 -8.16
CA PHE A 196 -8.02 -2.09 -9.24
C PHE A 196 -6.62 -2.19 -9.86
N HIS A 197 -5.80 -1.13 -9.77
CA HIS A 197 -4.43 -1.10 -10.33
C HIS A 197 -3.40 -1.81 -9.43
N GLY A 198 -3.78 -2.97 -8.90
CA GLY A 198 -2.95 -3.71 -7.97
C GLY A 198 -3.64 -4.94 -7.40
N VAL A 199 -3.07 -5.45 -6.32
CA VAL A 199 -3.51 -6.67 -5.64
C VAL A 199 -3.55 -6.43 -4.14
N TYR A 200 -4.54 -7.04 -3.49
CA TYR A 200 -4.65 -7.07 -2.04
C TYR A 200 -4.00 -8.36 -1.54
N ILE A 201 -3.02 -8.23 -0.65
CA ILE A 201 -2.21 -9.35 -0.15
C ILE A 201 -2.40 -9.48 1.36
N SER A 202 -2.76 -10.66 1.84
CA SER A 202 -2.71 -11.04 3.25
C SER A 202 -1.61 -12.07 3.46
N VAL A 203 -0.70 -11.80 4.38
CA VAL A 203 0.42 -12.67 4.74
C VAL A 203 0.12 -13.29 6.09
N VAL A 204 0.07 -14.62 6.15
CA VAL A 204 -0.22 -15.35 7.38
C VAL A 204 0.90 -16.34 7.66
N ASN A 205 1.41 -16.28 8.89
CA ASN A 205 2.44 -17.18 9.39
C ASN A 205 1.80 -18.07 10.46
N TYR A 206 2.04 -19.37 10.39
CA TYR A 206 1.67 -20.29 11.47
C TYR A 206 2.81 -21.26 11.77
N LEU A 207 2.85 -21.70 13.03
CA LEU A 207 3.83 -22.67 13.49
C LEU A 207 3.24 -24.07 13.33
N ARG A 208 3.96 -24.93 12.62
CA ARG A 208 3.70 -26.37 12.55
C ARG A 208 4.71 -27.08 13.44
N HIS A 209 4.20 -27.86 14.38
CA HIS A 209 5.01 -28.77 15.17
C HIS A 209 5.25 -30.04 14.34
N GLY A 210 6.50 -30.48 14.22
CA GLY A 210 6.85 -31.73 13.54
C GLY A 210 6.37 -32.97 14.31
N SER A 211 6.42 -34.14 13.67
CA SER A 211 6.16 -35.43 14.32
C SER A 211 7.26 -35.75 15.33
N ILE A 212 6.85 -36.21 16.51
CA ILE A 212 7.73 -36.60 17.62
C ILE A 212 8.39 -37.95 17.27
N PRO A 213 9.73 -38.05 17.17
CA PRO A 213 10.40 -39.34 17.23
C PRO A 213 10.16 -39.97 18.61
N GLU A 214 9.71 -41.23 18.66
CA GLU A 214 9.50 -41.94 19.93
C GLU A 214 10.74 -41.84 20.83
N GLY A 215 10.54 -41.40 22.07
CA GLY A 215 11.62 -41.24 23.07
C GLY A 215 12.25 -39.84 23.19
N SER A 216 11.79 -38.85 22.42
CA SER A 216 12.30 -37.46 22.55
C SER A 216 11.50 -36.60 23.53
N SER A 217 12.19 -35.78 24.32
CA SER A 217 11.55 -34.79 25.21
C SER A 217 10.93 -33.65 24.39
N SER A 218 9.72 -33.23 24.75
CA SER A 218 8.95 -32.13 24.13
C SER A 218 9.65 -30.76 24.11
N LEU A 219 10.81 -30.64 24.77
CA LEU A 219 11.65 -29.43 24.84
C LEU A 219 12.50 -29.19 23.57
N LEU A 220 12.71 -30.20 22.73
CA LEU A 220 13.54 -30.11 21.52
C LEU A 220 12.73 -30.15 20.22
N ASN A 221 11.45 -29.79 20.30
CA ASN A 221 10.56 -29.84 19.14
C ASN A 221 11.05 -28.87 18.04
N PRO A 222 11.42 -29.34 16.84
CA PRO A 222 11.73 -28.45 15.73
C PRO A 222 10.46 -27.73 15.31
N ILE A 223 10.44 -26.42 15.51
CA ILE A 223 9.33 -25.55 15.12
C ILE A 223 9.52 -25.14 13.66
N HIS A 224 8.57 -25.48 12.80
CA HIS A 224 8.57 -25.06 11.39
C HIS A 224 7.55 -23.94 11.19
N MET A 225 8.01 -22.74 10.85
CA MET A 225 7.14 -21.62 10.52
C MET A 225 6.76 -21.71 9.04
N ILE A 226 5.46 -21.82 8.77
CA ILE A 226 4.91 -21.82 7.41
C ILE A 226 4.27 -20.46 7.16
N THR A 227 4.73 -19.82 6.10
CA THR A 227 4.12 -18.60 5.56
C THR A 227 3.25 -18.98 4.38
N TYR A 228 2.04 -18.47 4.34
CA TYR A 228 1.20 -18.55 3.16
C TYR A 228 0.53 -17.20 2.90
N TYR A 229 0.19 -16.99 1.64
CA TYR A 229 -0.31 -15.75 1.10
C TYR A 229 -1.73 -15.94 0.58
N ARG A 230 -2.56 -14.92 0.78
CA ARG A 230 -3.85 -14.78 0.11
C ARG A 230 -3.81 -13.55 -0.78
N TYR A 231 -4.14 -13.75 -2.04
CA TYR A 231 -4.21 -12.70 -3.04
C TYR A 231 -5.65 -12.47 -3.45
N LEU A 232 -6.05 -11.20 -3.49
CA LEU A 232 -7.31 -10.73 -4.08
C LEU A 232 -7.02 -9.67 -5.13
N ARG A 233 -7.37 -9.94 -6.39
CA ARG A 233 -7.32 -8.95 -7.49
C ARG A 233 -8.74 -8.68 -7.97
N PHE A 234 -9.16 -7.43 -7.94
CA PHE A 234 -10.52 -7.01 -8.29
C PHE A 234 -10.57 -6.44 -9.71
N TYR A 235 -11.72 -6.60 -10.37
CA TYR A 235 -12.01 -6.06 -11.69
C TYR A 235 -13.33 -5.26 -11.69
N PRO A 236 -13.48 -4.19 -12.49
CA PRO A 236 -14.68 -3.36 -12.52
C PRO A 236 -15.96 -4.07 -12.93
N ASN A 237 -15.87 -5.23 -13.58
CA ASN A 237 -17.01 -6.04 -13.99
C ASN A 237 -17.63 -6.86 -12.82
N GLY A 238 -17.24 -6.59 -11.58
CA GLY A 238 -17.73 -7.31 -10.41
C GLY A 238 -17.09 -8.69 -10.23
N LYS A 239 -16.05 -9.06 -10.98
CA LYS A 239 -15.26 -10.28 -10.74
C LYS A 239 -14.02 -9.98 -9.90
N CYS A 240 -13.60 -10.94 -9.10
CA CYS A 240 -12.30 -10.90 -8.44
C CYS A 240 -11.62 -12.27 -8.45
N MET A 241 -10.31 -12.26 -8.62
CA MET A 241 -9.48 -13.46 -8.50
C MET A 241 -9.06 -13.63 -7.05
N ARG A 242 -9.18 -14.86 -6.57
CA ARG A 242 -8.75 -15.29 -5.25
C ARG A 242 -7.73 -16.41 -5.41
N LEU A 243 -6.59 -16.27 -4.74
CA LEU A 243 -5.56 -17.30 -4.71
C LEU A 243 -5.02 -17.46 -3.29
N LEU A 244 -4.91 -18.71 -2.84
CA LEU A 244 -4.26 -19.11 -1.60
C LEU A 244 -3.05 -19.97 -1.99
N THR A 245 -1.83 -19.51 -1.67
CA THR A 245 -0.60 -20.25 -2.01
C THR A 245 0.51 -19.95 -1.01
N THR A 246 1.54 -20.79 -0.96
CA THR A 246 2.81 -20.50 -0.27
C THR A 246 3.76 -19.66 -1.13
N ASP A 247 3.44 -19.45 -2.42
CA ASP A 247 4.27 -18.69 -3.34
C ASP A 247 4.27 -17.19 -3.03
N GLU A 248 5.46 -16.60 -3.07
CA GLU A 248 5.69 -15.21 -2.73
C GLU A 248 5.15 -14.23 -3.79
N PRO A 249 4.91 -12.96 -3.43
CA PRO A 249 4.35 -11.97 -4.34
C PRO A 249 5.20 -11.75 -5.61
N SER A 250 6.51 -11.92 -5.54
CA SER A 250 7.43 -11.78 -6.69
C SER A 250 7.11 -12.75 -7.82
N VAL A 251 6.63 -13.95 -7.48
CA VAL A 251 6.25 -15.02 -8.43
C VAL A 251 4.80 -14.88 -8.86
N VAL A 252 3.91 -14.62 -7.90
CA VAL A 252 2.46 -14.65 -8.17
C VAL A 252 1.97 -13.40 -8.89
N VAL A 253 2.42 -12.21 -8.46
CA VAL A 253 1.85 -10.93 -8.89
C VAL A 253 2.06 -10.63 -10.38
N PRO A 254 3.20 -10.91 -11.01
CA PRO A 254 3.36 -10.63 -12.44
C PRO A 254 2.32 -11.34 -13.33
N GLU A 255 1.87 -12.52 -12.94
CA GLU A 255 1.04 -13.44 -13.74
C GLU A 255 -0.40 -13.58 -13.23
N LEU A 256 -0.79 -12.86 -12.17
CA LEU A 256 -2.12 -13.01 -11.57
C LEU A 256 -3.14 -12.19 -12.38
N SER A 257 -3.43 -12.62 -13.61
CA SER A 257 -4.37 -11.99 -14.54
C SER A 257 -5.55 -12.91 -14.90
N ILE A 258 -6.71 -12.32 -15.23
CA ILE A 258 -7.90 -13.10 -15.59
C ILE A 258 -7.73 -13.81 -16.94
N GLU A 259 -6.87 -13.27 -17.81
CA GLU A 259 -6.56 -13.83 -19.13
C GLU A 259 -5.66 -15.05 -19.02
N GLU A 260 -4.68 -15.03 -18.11
CA GLU A 260 -3.73 -16.13 -17.90
C GLU A 260 -4.22 -17.16 -16.86
N HIS A 261 -5.42 -16.97 -16.30
CA HIS A 261 -5.94 -17.79 -15.20
C HIS A 261 -6.03 -19.28 -15.55
N ALA A 262 -6.19 -19.63 -16.83
CA ALA A 262 -6.32 -21.01 -17.31
C ALA A 262 -5.13 -21.90 -16.90
N ASN A 263 -3.98 -21.29 -16.61
CA ASN A 263 -2.74 -22.00 -16.32
C ASN A 263 -2.51 -22.28 -14.81
N LYS A 264 -3.33 -21.72 -13.90
CA LYS A 264 -3.15 -21.89 -12.44
C LYS A 264 -4.32 -22.66 -11.81
N LYS A 265 -4.05 -23.89 -11.37
CA LYS A 265 -5.04 -24.83 -10.81
C LYS A 265 -5.77 -24.34 -9.55
N ASP A 266 -5.21 -23.38 -8.82
CA ASP A 266 -5.71 -22.95 -7.51
C ASP A 266 -6.32 -21.54 -7.49
N VAL A 267 -6.44 -20.90 -8.66
CA VAL A 267 -7.08 -19.58 -8.75
C VAL A 267 -8.60 -19.75 -8.85
N GLU A 268 -9.31 -19.18 -7.88
CA GLU A 268 -10.76 -19.14 -7.86
C GLU A 268 -11.25 -17.78 -8.40
N ILE A 269 -12.22 -17.81 -9.31
CA ILE A 269 -12.94 -16.60 -9.75
C ILE A 269 -14.19 -16.45 -8.88
N CYS A 270 -14.27 -15.30 -8.21
CA CYS A 270 -15.39 -14.92 -7.35
C CYS A 270 -16.11 -13.69 -7.94
N SER A 271 -17.34 -13.44 -7.50
CA SER A 271 -18.00 -12.16 -7.66
C SER A 271 -17.78 -11.29 -6.42
N TRP A 272 -17.76 -9.97 -6.60
CA TRP A 272 -17.69 -9.00 -5.51
C TRP A 272 -18.69 -7.86 -5.69
N SER A 273 -19.15 -7.32 -4.57
CA SER A 273 -19.98 -6.11 -4.52
C SER A 273 -19.77 -5.37 -3.21
N LEU A 274 -19.98 -4.05 -3.23
CA LEU A 274 -20.06 -3.22 -2.03
C LEU A 274 -21.49 -3.20 -1.50
N SER A 275 -21.61 -3.33 -0.19
CA SER A 275 -22.87 -3.13 0.50
C SER A 275 -23.11 -1.63 0.74
N LEU A 276 -24.39 -1.25 0.78
CA LEU A 276 -24.83 0.10 1.10
C LEU A 276 -24.96 0.34 2.60
N GLU A 277 -24.87 -0.72 3.40
CA GLU A 277 -24.99 -0.66 4.85
C GLU A 277 -23.71 -0.09 5.50
N GLU A 278 -23.86 0.48 6.70
CA GLU A 278 -22.77 0.93 7.57
C GLU A 278 -21.65 1.75 6.87
N GLY A 279 -22.03 2.75 6.07
CA GLY A 279 -21.08 3.71 5.50
C GLY A 279 -20.35 3.23 4.23
N LEU A 280 -20.99 2.37 3.42
CA LEU A 280 -20.53 2.00 2.05
C LEU A 280 -19.16 1.29 2.00
N GLY A 281 -18.67 0.84 3.14
CA GLY A 281 -17.33 0.29 3.31
C GLY A 281 -17.28 -1.24 3.46
N GLN A 282 -18.41 -1.91 3.41
CA GLN A 282 -18.49 -3.37 3.50
C GLN A 282 -18.41 -3.99 2.10
N LEU A 283 -17.48 -4.91 1.93
CA LEU A 283 -17.19 -5.65 0.70
C LEU A 283 -17.65 -7.08 0.89
N LYS A 284 -18.48 -7.56 -0.03
CA LYS A 284 -18.94 -8.93 -0.11
C LYS A 284 -18.25 -9.65 -1.26
N ILE A 285 -17.71 -10.82 -1.01
CA ILE A 285 -17.10 -11.70 -2.02
C ILE A 285 -17.84 -13.03 -1.99
N GLN A 286 -18.31 -13.49 -3.15
CA GLN A 286 -19.08 -14.71 -3.28
C GLN A 286 -18.48 -15.64 -4.33
N ARG A 287 -18.51 -16.94 -4.06
CA ARG A 287 -18.12 -17.96 -5.03
C ARG A 287 -18.94 -19.22 -4.84
N THR A 288 -19.16 -19.92 -5.94
CA THR A 288 -19.87 -21.20 -5.94
C THR A 288 -18.91 -22.29 -6.36
N ARG A 289 -18.73 -23.30 -5.52
CA ARG A 289 -17.93 -24.48 -5.87
C ARG A 289 -18.86 -25.55 -6.43
N ALA A 290 -18.80 -25.75 -7.75
CA ALA A 290 -19.68 -26.68 -8.46
C ALA A 290 -19.60 -28.13 -7.93
N LYS A 291 -18.42 -28.58 -7.48
CA LYS A 291 -18.21 -29.95 -7.00
C LYS A 291 -19.11 -30.34 -5.81
N ASP A 292 -19.31 -29.42 -4.87
CA ASP A 292 -20.03 -29.70 -3.61
C ASP A 292 -21.28 -28.83 -3.44
N SER A 293 -21.66 -28.09 -4.49
CA SER A 293 -22.77 -27.12 -4.48
C SER A 293 -22.75 -26.15 -3.29
N LEU A 294 -21.55 -25.81 -2.80
CA LEU A 294 -21.33 -24.89 -1.69
C LEU A 294 -21.21 -23.45 -2.21
N LYS A 295 -21.98 -22.55 -1.62
CA LYS A 295 -21.85 -21.10 -1.83
C LYS A 295 -21.04 -20.51 -0.69
N PHE A 296 -19.83 -20.06 -0.99
CA PHE A 296 -19.01 -19.35 -0.02
C PHE A 296 -19.30 -17.86 -0.08
N GLN A 297 -19.37 -17.23 1.09
CA GLN A 297 -19.55 -15.80 1.26
C GLN A 297 -18.52 -15.28 2.26
N GLU A 298 -17.75 -14.30 1.83
CA GLU A 298 -16.75 -13.63 2.65
C GLU A 298 -17.08 -12.14 2.71
N GLU A 299 -17.01 -11.57 3.91
CA GLU A 299 -17.26 -10.15 4.14
C GLU A 299 -16.02 -9.49 4.71
N LEU A 300 -15.65 -8.37 4.10
CA LEU A 300 -14.47 -7.59 4.40
C LEU A 300 -14.85 -6.12 4.59
N LYS A 301 -14.23 -5.43 5.54
CA LYS A 301 -14.39 -3.99 5.74
C LYS A 301 -13.21 -3.23 5.14
N ILE A 302 -13.50 -2.29 4.25
CA ILE A 302 -12.51 -1.37 3.70
C ILE A 302 -12.07 -0.39 4.80
N SER A 303 -10.76 -0.23 4.95
CA SER A 303 -10.16 0.64 5.96
C SER A 303 -8.85 1.23 5.45
N ASN A 304 -8.33 2.21 6.20
CA ASN A 304 -7.09 2.91 5.87
C ASN A 304 -5.87 2.13 6.41
N ARG A 305 -4.71 2.30 5.76
CA ARG A 305 -3.40 1.86 6.26
C ARG A 305 -2.53 3.09 6.49
N GLY A 306 -2.51 3.60 7.71
CA GLY A 306 -1.87 4.90 8.02
C GLY A 306 -2.49 5.99 7.14
N GLN A 307 -1.67 6.73 6.41
CA GLN A 307 -2.11 7.77 5.47
C GLN A 307 -2.69 7.23 4.16
N ARG A 308 -2.49 5.94 3.84
CA ARG A 308 -3.01 5.34 2.61
C ARG A 308 -4.50 5.04 2.78
N LYS A 309 -5.33 5.86 2.14
CA LYS A 309 -6.80 5.72 2.17
C LYS A 309 -7.25 4.45 1.45
N PHE A 310 -8.19 3.74 2.07
CA PHE A 310 -8.90 2.58 1.53
C PHE A 310 -7.97 1.45 1.00
N SER A 311 -6.80 1.30 1.61
CA SER A 311 -5.77 0.36 1.15
C SER A 311 -5.67 -0.90 2.02
N LYS A 312 -6.65 -1.15 2.90
CA LYS A 312 -6.67 -2.31 3.80
C LYS A 312 -8.06 -2.93 3.85
N LEU A 313 -8.14 -4.25 3.72
CA LEU A 313 -9.38 -5.02 3.88
C LEU A 313 -9.29 -5.84 5.16
N LYS A 314 -10.23 -5.65 6.08
CA LYS A 314 -10.30 -6.38 7.37
C LYS A 314 -11.40 -7.43 7.30
N TRP A 315 -11.13 -8.63 7.77
CA TRP A 315 -12.15 -9.68 7.90
C TRP A 315 -13.30 -9.24 8.81
N VAL A 316 -14.53 -9.46 8.33
CA VAL A 316 -15.78 -9.29 9.10
C VAL A 316 -16.38 -10.67 9.33
N SER A 317 -16.62 -11.42 8.27
CA SER A 317 -17.20 -12.77 8.34
C SER A 317 -16.69 -13.65 7.20
N SER A 318 -16.74 -14.96 7.40
CA SER A 318 -16.51 -15.95 6.35
C SER A 318 -17.43 -17.14 6.61
N SER A 319 -18.24 -17.50 5.62
CA SER A 319 -19.23 -18.56 5.74
C SER A 319 -19.39 -19.35 4.44
N ALA A 320 -19.97 -20.55 4.56
CA ALA A 320 -20.39 -21.36 3.43
C ALA A 320 -21.79 -21.91 3.65
N THR A 321 -22.64 -21.77 2.65
CA THR A 321 -24.02 -22.26 2.67
C THR A 321 -24.16 -23.44 1.72
N LYS A 322 -24.69 -24.56 2.23
CA LYS A 322 -25.08 -25.73 1.44
C LYS A 322 -26.40 -25.49 0.70
N VAL A 323 -26.70 -26.35 -0.27
CA VAL A 323 -27.99 -26.36 -0.97
C VAL A 323 -29.15 -26.52 0.00
N ASP A 324 -28.96 -27.31 1.06
CA ASP A 324 -29.96 -27.59 2.11
C ASP A 324 -30.17 -26.41 3.07
N GLY A 325 -29.51 -25.27 2.85
CA GLY A 325 -29.61 -24.07 3.69
C GLY A 325 -28.73 -24.09 4.94
N THR A 326 -28.02 -25.19 5.23
CA THR A 326 -27.06 -25.24 6.34
C THR A 326 -25.93 -24.24 6.12
N ASN A 327 -25.78 -23.30 7.06
CA ASN A 327 -24.70 -22.33 7.07
C ASN A 327 -23.56 -22.83 7.98
N MET A 328 -22.34 -22.82 7.45
CA MET A 328 -21.10 -23.13 8.17
C MET A 328 -20.28 -21.85 8.27
N GLN A 329 -20.07 -21.36 9.48
CA GLN A 329 -19.22 -20.18 9.73
C GLN A 329 -17.78 -20.62 9.99
N PHE A 330 -16.82 -19.93 9.35
CA PHE A 330 -15.40 -20.19 9.52
C PHE A 330 -14.79 -19.26 10.59
N SER A 331 -13.87 -19.80 11.39
CA SER A 331 -13.15 -19.01 12.41
C SER A 331 -12.17 -18.05 11.74
N LEU A 332 -12.21 -16.78 12.17
CA LEU A 332 -11.32 -15.72 11.70
C LEU A 332 -10.08 -15.52 12.61
N SER A 333 -9.90 -16.35 13.64
CA SER A 333 -8.87 -16.17 14.67
C SER A 333 -7.44 -16.08 14.13
N LYS A 334 -7.16 -16.82 13.05
CA LYS A 334 -5.85 -16.86 12.39
C LYS A 334 -5.77 -15.97 11.15
N GLU A 335 -6.87 -15.30 10.81
CA GLU A 335 -6.97 -14.50 9.61
C GLU A 335 -6.29 -13.13 9.79
N LYS A 336 -5.52 -12.73 8.78
CA LYS A 336 -4.87 -11.42 8.73
C LYS A 336 -5.54 -10.54 7.68
N PRO A 337 -5.57 -9.21 7.89
CA PRO A 337 -6.13 -8.29 6.92
C PRO A 337 -5.30 -8.24 5.64
N PHE A 338 -5.96 -7.93 4.53
CA PHE A 338 -5.27 -7.71 3.27
C PHE A 338 -4.77 -6.27 3.17
N HIS A 339 -3.62 -6.08 2.54
CA HIS A 339 -3.05 -4.77 2.24
C HIS A 339 -2.88 -4.60 0.74
N PHE A 340 -3.29 -3.45 0.22
CA PHE A 340 -3.16 -3.14 -1.20
C PHE A 340 -1.69 -2.88 -1.57
N SER A 341 -1.26 -3.50 -2.67
CA SER A 341 0.00 -3.28 -3.34
C SER A 341 -0.26 -2.84 -4.79
N LYS A 342 0.28 -1.68 -5.19
CA LYS A 342 0.15 -1.14 -6.56
C LYS A 342 1.03 -1.97 -7.51
N VAL A 343 0.52 -2.30 -8.68
CA VAL A 343 1.23 -3.10 -9.68
C VAL A 343 1.17 -2.39 -11.03
N LYS A 344 2.33 -2.02 -11.59
CA LYS A 344 2.40 -1.19 -12.80
C LYS A 344 1.88 -1.90 -14.05
N SER A 345 2.08 -3.21 -14.16
CA SER A 345 1.60 -4.03 -15.28
C SER A 345 0.09 -4.26 -15.26
N TYR A 346 -0.61 -3.88 -14.19
CA TYR A 346 -2.05 -4.09 -14.08
C TYR A 346 -2.82 -2.93 -14.72
N HIS A 347 -3.37 -3.21 -15.89
CA HIS A 347 -4.28 -2.34 -16.62
C HIS A 347 -5.73 -2.79 -16.42
N ILE A 348 -6.67 -1.86 -16.60
CA ILE A 348 -8.11 -2.04 -16.33
C ILE A 348 -8.91 -1.51 -17.50
#